data_AF-A0A7V2V0W9-F1
#
_entry.id   AF-A0A7V2V0W9-F1
#
_cell.length_a   1.000
_cell.length_b   1.000
_cell.length_c   1.000
_cell.angle_alpha   90.00
_cell.angle_beta   90.00
_cell.angle_gamma   90.00
#
_symmetry.space_group_name_H-M   'P 1'
#
loop_
_entity.id
_entity.type
_entity.pdbx_description
1 polymer ?
#
loop_
_entity_poly.entity_id
_entity_poly.type
_entity_poly.pdbx_seq_one_letter_code
_entity_poly.pdbx_strand_id
1 'polypeptide(L)'
;MGIRGEVRLVTALVVAAFFSAPRAADADKNAFFRSLNDKPVAEFRDLVAVVHMLARNVHEEKPFEELRAELVVEGVLPTDWAYKPESPVTRGMAAYGVCGALASVKDGEHGIGGGLTMRIFGNSERYATRECLHLGILMPGAQSRYVRGGELLGILARAQAYRKTGKAVTLQMDEEETLPGGQAPVVPAERMQPGVPR
;
A
#
# COMPACT_ATOMS: atom_id res chain seq x y z
N MET A 1 39.97 14.11 -69.76
CA MET A 1 39.46 15.49 -69.56
C MET A 1 38.41 15.40 -68.46
N GLY A 2 38.65 15.73 -67.18
CA GLY A 2 39.11 17.01 -66.65
C GLY A 2 37.99 18.05 -66.81
N ILE A 3 37.39 18.68 -65.80
CA ILE A 3 37.89 19.31 -64.56
C ILE A 3 36.65 19.79 -63.74
N ARG A 4 36.77 19.81 -62.39
CA ARG A 4 36.11 20.66 -61.34
C ARG A 4 34.64 21.08 -61.53
N GLY A 5 33.73 20.96 -60.56
CA GLY A 5 33.88 21.07 -59.11
C GLY A 5 33.00 22.24 -58.64
N GLU A 6 32.05 21.99 -57.73
CA GLU A 6 31.51 23.02 -56.84
C GLU A 6 31.27 22.43 -55.46
N VAL A 7 31.77 23.17 -54.48
CA VAL A 7 31.74 22.96 -53.05
C VAL A 7 30.60 23.81 -52.51
N ARG A 8 29.83 23.28 -51.55
CA ARG A 8 29.26 23.93 -50.33
C ARG A 8 27.88 23.34 -50.03
N LEU A 9 27.76 22.56 -48.95
CA LEU A 9 27.43 23.04 -47.60
C LEU A 9 25.91 23.12 -47.39
N VAL A 10 25.30 22.00 -47.00
CA VAL A 10 24.10 22.03 -46.14
C VAL A 10 24.31 21.00 -45.03
N THR A 11 25.08 21.45 -44.04
CA THR A 11 25.03 20.95 -42.68
C THR A 11 23.63 21.20 -42.12
N ALA A 12 23.16 20.29 -41.27
CA ALA A 12 21.99 20.39 -40.38
C ALA A 12 20.62 20.00 -40.96
N LEU A 13 20.24 18.74 -40.75
CA LEU A 13 18.88 18.43 -40.29
C LEU A 13 18.88 17.23 -39.31
N VAL A 14 18.98 17.59 -38.03
CA VAL A 14 18.30 16.97 -36.88
C VAL A 14 18.61 15.48 -36.61
N VAL A 15 19.73 15.26 -35.93
CA VAL A 15 19.79 14.27 -34.83
C VAL A 15 19.06 14.89 -33.64
N ALA A 16 17.80 14.54 -33.42
CA ALA A 16 17.08 14.66 -32.14
C ALA A 16 15.66 14.07 -32.27
N ALA A 17 15.55 12.76 -32.48
CA ALA A 17 14.29 12.03 -32.30
C ALA A 17 14.39 11.04 -31.12
N PHE A 18 15.26 11.33 -30.16
CA PHE A 18 15.32 10.64 -28.88
C PHE A 18 15.04 11.67 -27.79
N PHE A 19 14.10 11.33 -26.90
CA PHE A 19 13.61 12.12 -25.77
C PHE A 19 12.62 13.24 -26.10
N SER A 20 11.33 12.90 -26.16
CA SER A 20 10.36 13.46 -25.21
C SER A 20 8.95 12.91 -25.47
N ALA A 21 8.65 11.72 -24.92
CA ALA A 21 7.28 11.36 -24.56
C ALA A 21 7.24 10.18 -23.56
N PRO A 22 7.39 10.44 -22.23
CA PRO A 22 6.78 9.54 -21.26
C PRO A 22 5.69 10.22 -20.41
N ARG A 23 5.50 11.55 -20.50
CA ARG A 23 4.68 12.26 -19.50
C ARG A 23 3.17 12.05 -19.64
N ALA A 24 2.67 11.71 -20.83
CA ALA A 24 1.22 11.56 -21.07
C ALA A 24 0.67 10.17 -20.71
N ALA A 25 1.41 9.08 -21.00
CA ALA A 25 0.98 7.71 -20.70
C ALA A 25 1.05 7.39 -19.18
N ASP A 26 2.00 7.98 -18.46
CA ASP A 26 2.09 7.83 -17.00
C ASP A 26 1.11 8.73 -16.23
N ALA A 27 0.48 9.70 -16.91
CA ALA A 27 -0.55 10.53 -16.31
C ALA A 27 -1.84 9.75 -16.04
N ASP A 28 -2.17 8.78 -16.91
CA ASP A 28 -3.40 7.99 -16.83
C ASP A 28 -3.31 6.88 -15.78
N LYS A 29 -2.17 6.17 -15.72
CA LYS A 29 -1.90 5.13 -14.70
C LYS A 29 -2.02 5.64 -13.26
N ASN A 30 -1.77 6.94 -13.06
CA ASN A 30 -1.87 7.60 -11.76
C ASN A 30 -3.22 8.28 -11.52
N ALA A 31 -4.11 8.33 -12.51
CA ALA A 31 -5.41 8.98 -12.39
C ALA A 31 -6.30 8.29 -11.34
N PHE A 32 -6.29 6.95 -11.30
CA PHE A 32 -6.96 6.18 -10.25
C PHE A 32 -6.45 6.56 -8.85
N PHE A 33 -5.14 6.54 -8.61
CA PHE A 33 -4.57 6.84 -7.30
C PHE A 33 -4.82 8.29 -6.87
N ARG A 34 -4.74 9.26 -7.78
CA ARG A 34 -5.05 10.67 -7.48
C ARG A 34 -6.51 10.85 -7.12
N SER A 35 -7.41 10.35 -7.96
CA SER A 35 -8.85 10.47 -7.72
C SER A 35 -9.27 9.76 -6.43
N LEU A 36 -8.68 8.60 -6.13
CA LEU A 36 -8.92 7.91 -4.87
C LEU A 36 -8.38 8.72 -3.69
N ASN A 37 -7.15 9.24 -3.75
CA ASN A 37 -6.56 9.99 -2.63
C ASN A 37 -7.45 11.16 -2.17
N ASP A 38 -8.05 11.86 -3.13
CA ASP A 38 -8.84 13.07 -2.87
C ASP A 38 -10.28 12.77 -2.42
N LYS A 39 -10.71 11.51 -2.43
CA LYS A 39 -12.06 11.13 -2.00
C LYS A 39 -12.24 11.28 -0.48
N PRO A 40 -13.26 12.03 -0.03
CA PRO A 40 -13.55 12.18 1.40
C PRO A 40 -14.01 10.86 2.03
N VAL A 41 -14.70 10.02 1.26
CA VAL A 41 -15.12 8.66 1.63
C VAL A 41 -14.87 7.76 0.43
N ALA A 42 -14.17 6.65 0.66
CA ALA A 42 -13.97 5.61 -0.35
C ALA A 42 -15.27 4.84 -0.55
N GLU A 43 -15.54 4.51 -1.81
CA GLU A 43 -16.72 3.75 -2.21
C GLU A 43 -16.37 2.29 -2.45
N PHE A 44 -17.37 1.42 -2.48
CA PHE A 44 -17.18 -0.01 -2.59
C PHE A 44 -16.45 -0.40 -3.89
N ARG A 45 -16.64 0.35 -4.97
CA ARG A 45 -15.86 0.18 -6.21
C ARG A 45 -14.36 0.42 -6.02
N ASP A 46 -14.00 1.37 -5.16
CA ASP A 46 -12.60 1.69 -4.88
C ASP A 46 -11.97 0.54 -4.08
N LEU A 47 -12.72 -0.01 -3.12
CA LEU A 47 -12.30 -1.19 -2.38
C LEU A 47 -12.07 -2.39 -3.29
N VAL A 48 -13.02 -2.67 -4.19
CA VAL A 48 -12.90 -3.79 -5.15
C VAL A 48 -11.66 -3.63 -6.03
N ALA A 49 -11.42 -2.43 -6.58
CA ALA A 49 -10.23 -2.16 -7.38
C ALA A 49 -8.93 -2.34 -6.58
N VAL A 50 -8.89 -1.84 -5.34
CA VAL A 50 -7.72 -1.98 -4.44
C VAL A 50 -7.45 -3.44 -4.07
N VAL A 51 -8.49 -4.20 -3.74
CA VAL A 51 -8.39 -5.62 -3.36
C VAL A 51 -7.95 -6.47 -4.54
N HIS A 52 -8.50 -6.20 -5.73
CA HIS A 52 -8.10 -6.86 -6.96
C HIS A 52 -6.63 -6.60 -7.30
N MET A 53 -6.22 -5.33 -7.23
CA MET A 53 -4.83 -4.95 -7.42
C MET A 53 -3.91 -5.66 -6.42
N LEU A 54 -4.32 -5.75 -5.16
CA LEU A 54 -3.55 -6.43 -4.13
C LEU A 54 -3.49 -7.93 -4.33
N ALA A 55 -4.53 -8.59 -4.82
CA ALA A 55 -4.54 -10.03 -5.09
C ALA A 55 -3.64 -10.37 -6.29
N ARG A 56 -3.70 -9.58 -7.35
CA ARG A 56 -3.00 -9.86 -8.63
C ARG A 56 -1.62 -9.22 -8.76
N ASN A 57 -1.28 -8.28 -7.88
CA ASN A 57 -0.07 -7.44 -7.97
C ASN A 57 -0.01 -6.57 -9.24
N VAL A 58 -1.17 -6.27 -9.85
CA VAL A 58 -1.28 -5.45 -11.06
C VAL A 58 -2.57 -4.63 -11.00
N HIS A 59 -2.53 -3.39 -11.46
CA HIS A 59 -3.74 -2.59 -11.65
C HIS A 59 -4.32 -2.86 -13.04
N GLU A 60 -5.57 -3.34 -13.08
CA GLU A 60 -6.30 -3.58 -14.33
C GLU A 60 -7.46 -2.58 -14.45
N GLU A 61 -7.59 -1.95 -15.61
CA GLU A 61 -8.71 -1.06 -15.93
C GLU A 61 -9.90 -1.88 -16.44
N LYS A 62 -10.59 -2.53 -15.49
CA LYS A 62 -11.83 -3.30 -15.75
C LYS A 62 -13.03 -2.64 -15.08
N PRO A 63 -14.25 -2.87 -15.60
CA PRO A 63 -15.46 -2.40 -14.94
C PRO A 63 -15.64 -3.11 -13.59
N PHE A 64 -16.27 -2.41 -12.66
CA PHE A 64 -16.51 -2.87 -11.28
C PHE A 64 -17.11 -4.28 -11.19
N GLU A 65 -18.11 -4.58 -12.04
CA GLU A 65 -18.80 -5.87 -11.99
C GLU A 65 -17.88 -7.04 -12.36
N GLU A 66 -16.98 -6.84 -13.32
CA GLU A 66 -16.00 -7.84 -13.73
C GLU A 66 -14.97 -8.08 -12.61
N LEU A 67 -14.41 -7.01 -12.05
CA LEU A 67 -13.46 -7.10 -10.92
C LEU A 67 -14.09 -7.81 -9.72
N ARG A 68 -15.34 -7.47 -9.38
CA ARG A 68 -16.08 -8.10 -8.29
C ARG A 68 -16.34 -9.58 -8.57
N ALA A 69 -16.80 -9.92 -9.76
CA ALA A 69 -17.10 -11.30 -10.13
C ALA A 69 -15.84 -12.18 -10.02
N GLU A 70 -14.70 -11.70 -10.51
CA GLU A 70 -13.41 -12.40 -10.38
C GLU A 70 -13.04 -12.64 -8.91
N LEU A 71 -13.10 -11.61 -8.06
CA LEU A 71 -12.79 -11.73 -6.64
C LEU A 71 -13.73 -12.68 -5.88
N VAL A 72 -15.00 -12.75 -6.28
CA VAL A 72 -15.98 -13.65 -5.70
C VAL A 72 -15.72 -15.10 -6.12
N VAL A 73 -15.43 -15.33 -7.40
CA VAL A 73 -15.09 -16.67 -7.92
C VAL A 73 -13.81 -17.21 -7.27
N GLU A 74 -12.84 -16.35 -7.02
CA GLU A 74 -11.59 -16.69 -6.33
C GLU A 74 -11.74 -16.85 -4.80
N GLY A 75 -12.91 -16.53 -4.23
CA GLY A 75 -13.17 -16.61 -2.79
C GLY A 75 -12.49 -15.51 -1.96
N VAL A 76 -12.03 -14.43 -2.61
CA VAL A 76 -11.43 -13.25 -1.94
C VAL A 76 -12.50 -12.38 -1.31
N LEU A 77 -13.64 -12.21 -1.99
CA LEU A 77 -14.83 -11.52 -1.49
C LEU A 77 -15.99 -12.51 -1.32
N PRO A 78 -16.90 -12.28 -0.37
CA PRO A 78 -17.99 -13.21 -0.14
C PRO A 78 -19.12 -12.96 -1.13
N THR A 79 -19.87 -14.01 -1.44
CA THR A 79 -20.98 -13.97 -2.41
C THR A 79 -22.18 -13.17 -1.93
N ASP A 80 -22.37 -13.06 -0.61
CA ASP A 80 -23.51 -12.41 0.06
C ASP A 80 -23.37 -10.89 0.19
N TRP A 81 -22.20 -10.32 -0.14
CA TRP A 81 -21.99 -8.88 -0.19
C TRP A 81 -22.71 -8.25 -1.38
N ALA A 82 -23.93 -7.77 -1.15
CA ALA A 82 -24.79 -7.10 -2.12
C ALA A 82 -24.63 -5.56 -2.14
N TYR A 83 -23.44 -5.05 -1.82
CA TYR A 83 -23.17 -3.60 -1.83
C TYR A 83 -23.16 -3.04 -3.25
N LYS A 84 -23.81 -1.89 -3.43
CA LYS A 84 -23.72 -1.09 -4.66
C LYS A 84 -22.31 -0.50 -4.83
N PRO A 85 -21.88 -0.18 -6.06
CA PRO A 85 -20.56 0.41 -6.31
C PRO A 85 -20.30 1.68 -5.48
N GLU A 86 -21.33 2.49 -5.23
CA GLU A 86 -21.27 3.77 -4.52
C GLU A 86 -21.41 3.63 -2.99
N SER A 87 -21.60 2.42 -2.48
CA SER A 87 -21.74 2.19 -1.04
C SER A 87 -20.47 2.65 -0.29
N PRO A 88 -20.59 3.34 0.85
CA PRO A 88 -19.44 3.79 1.61
C PRO A 88 -18.70 2.60 2.22
N VAL A 89 -17.37 2.61 2.12
CA VAL A 89 -16.52 1.55 2.65
C VAL A 89 -16.23 1.80 4.12
N THR A 90 -16.52 0.80 4.95
CA THR A 90 -16.08 0.78 6.35
C THR A 90 -14.68 0.18 6.48
N ARG A 91 -14.03 0.43 7.62
CA ARG A 91 -12.74 -0.18 7.93
C ARG A 91 -12.82 -1.70 8.03
N GLY A 92 -13.93 -2.23 8.53
CA GLY A 92 -14.19 -3.68 8.55
C GLY A 92 -14.22 -4.29 7.16
N MET A 93 -14.92 -3.64 6.21
CA MET A 93 -14.95 -4.07 4.81
C MET A 93 -13.55 -4.04 4.19
N ALA A 94 -12.82 -2.94 4.40
CA ALA A 94 -11.45 -2.81 3.90
C ALA A 94 -10.52 -3.90 4.45
N ALA A 95 -10.61 -4.17 5.76
CA ALA A 95 -9.85 -5.23 6.41
C ALA A 95 -10.17 -6.60 5.81
N TYR A 96 -11.46 -6.92 5.65
CA TYR A 96 -11.91 -8.19 5.09
C TYR A 96 -11.31 -8.43 3.70
N GLY A 97 -11.46 -7.45 2.80
CA GLY A 97 -10.99 -7.58 1.41
C GLY A 97 -9.47 -7.71 1.34
N VAL A 98 -8.74 -6.92 2.12
CA VAL A 98 -7.27 -6.98 2.19
C VAL A 98 -6.78 -8.32 2.74
N CYS A 99 -7.38 -8.83 3.81
CA CYS A 99 -7.07 -10.16 4.32
C CYS A 99 -7.40 -11.25 3.29
N GLY A 100 -8.53 -11.15 2.59
CA GLY A 100 -8.90 -12.09 1.54
C GLY A 100 -7.86 -12.11 0.40
N ALA A 101 -7.44 -10.94 -0.07
CA ALA A 101 -6.44 -10.82 -1.12
C ALA A 101 -5.06 -11.34 -0.68
N LEU A 102 -4.66 -11.12 0.57
CA LEU A 102 -3.39 -11.66 1.09
C LEU A 102 -3.46 -13.16 1.37
N ALA A 103 -4.63 -13.69 1.69
CA ALA A 103 -4.84 -15.13 1.86
C ALA A 103 -4.84 -15.89 0.52
N SER A 104 -5.15 -15.23 -0.60
CA SER A 104 -5.12 -15.82 -1.94
C SER A 104 -3.73 -15.79 -2.61
N VAL A 105 -2.74 -15.11 -2.02
CA VAL A 105 -1.36 -15.06 -2.53
C VAL A 105 -0.76 -16.47 -2.54
N LYS A 106 -0.29 -16.91 -3.72
CA LYS A 106 0.41 -18.18 -3.93
C LYS A 106 1.85 -17.91 -4.35
N ASP A 107 2.77 -18.74 -3.85
CA ASP A 107 4.19 -18.88 -4.23
C ASP A 107 5.07 -17.62 -4.17
N GLY A 108 6.25 -17.74 -3.54
CA GLY A 108 7.34 -16.73 -3.59
C GLY A 108 7.10 -15.41 -2.85
N GLU A 109 5.88 -15.13 -2.38
CA GLU A 109 5.51 -13.94 -1.63
C GLU A 109 4.80 -14.27 -0.30
N HIS A 110 4.66 -13.27 0.57
CA HIS A 110 4.12 -13.43 1.91
C HIS A 110 2.59 -13.24 1.91
N GLY A 111 1.86 -14.36 2.02
CA GLY A 111 0.43 -14.35 2.28
C GLY A 111 0.07 -14.22 3.76
N ILE A 112 -1.22 -14.15 4.06
CA ILE A 112 -1.76 -14.27 5.41
C ILE A 112 -2.45 -15.62 5.56
N GLY A 113 -1.98 -16.44 6.50
CA GLY A 113 -2.66 -17.69 6.90
C GLY A 113 -3.74 -17.49 7.97
N GLY A 114 -3.83 -16.28 8.54
CA GLY A 114 -4.73 -15.90 9.63
C GLY A 114 -4.38 -16.53 10.98
N GLY A 115 -4.77 -15.84 12.06
CA GLY A 115 -4.74 -16.40 13.41
C GLY A 115 -5.69 -17.59 13.60
N LEU A 116 -5.54 -18.32 14.71
CA LEU A 116 -6.31 -19.54 15.02
C LEU A 116 -7.83 -19.37 14.85
N THR A 117 -8.37 -18.24 15.32
CA THR A 117 -9.82 -17.96 15.23
C THR A 117 -10.29 -17.79 13.79
N MET A 118 -9.49 -17.15 12.94
CA MET A 118 -9.80 -16.97 11.51
C MET A 118 -9.73 -18.29 10.75
N ARG A 119 -8.89 -19.24 11.18
CA ARG A 119 -8.85 -20.60 10.61
C ARG A 119 -10.06 -21.45 10.99
N ILE A 120 -10.62 -21.24 12.19
CA ILE A 120 -11.78 -22.00 12.68
C ILE A 120 -13.09 -21.41 12.15
N PHE A 121 -13.24 -20.08 12.22
CA PHE A 121 -14.49 -19.40 11.91
C PHE A 121 -14.51 -18.72 10.54
N GLY A 122 -13.39 -18.78 9.80
CA GLY A 122 -13.22 -18.11 8.52
C GLY A 122 -12.93 -16.62 8.64
N ASN A 123 -12.79 -15.99 7.46
CA ASN A 123 -12.63 -14.55 7.34
C ASN A 123 -13.94 -13.84 7.74
N SER A 124 -13.86 -12.87 8.64
CA SER A 124 -14.96 -11.97 8.98
C SER A 124 -14.37 -10.58 9.21
N GLU A 125 -15.17 -9.52 9.04
CA GLU A 125 -14.65 -8.17 9.24
C GLU A 125 -14.01 -7.97 10.62
N ARG A 126 -14.55 -8.61 11.67
CA ARG A 126 -14.02 -8.56 13.03
C ARG A 126 -12.64 -9.20 13.11
N TYR A 127 -12.48 -10.41 12.57
CA TYR A 127 -11.20 -11.13 12.63
C TYR A 127 -10.18 -10.50 11.69
N ALA A 128 -10.59 -10.12 10.48
CA ALA A 128 -9.74 -9.42 9.51
C ALA A 128 -9.21 -8.10 10.07
N THR A 129 -10.05 -7.31 10.75
CA THR A 129 -9.62 -6.05 11.37
C THR A 129 -8.54 -6.31 12.41
N ARG A 130 -8.72 -7.32 13.26
CA ARG A 130 -7.72 -7.66 14.29
C ARG A 130 -6.41 -8.14 13.68
N GLU A 131 -6.48 -8.97 12.64
CA GLU A 131 -5.31 -9.46 11.93
C GLU A 131 -4.55 -8.32 11.25
N CYS A 132 -5.25 -7.48 10.47
CA CYS A 132 -4.65 -6.32 9.83
C CYS A 132 -4.06 -5.30 10.83
N LEU A 133 -4.65 -5.15 12.01
CA LEU A 133 -4.07 -4.34 13.09
C LEU A 133 -2.80 -4.98 13.66
N HIS A 134 -2.82 -6.30 13.90
CA HIS A 134 -1.66 -7.04 14.41
C HIS A 134 -0.48 -6.97 13.44
N LEU A 135 -0.75 -7.08 12.14
CA LEU A 135 0.25 -7.02 11.08
C LEU A 135 0.71 -5.60 10.74
N GLY A 136 0.11 -4.56 11.34
CA GLY A 136 0.42 -3.15 11.04
C GLY A 136 -0.12 -2.64 9.70
N ILE A 137 -0.99 -3.39 9.03
CA ILE A 137 -1.61 -2.99 7.75
C ILE A 137 -2.69 -1.92 7.99
N LEU A 138 -3.48 -2.07 9.06
CA LEU A 138 -4.43 -1.07 9.54
C LEU A 138 -3.85 -0.32 10.74
N MET A 139 -4.10 1.00 10.78
CA MET A 139 -3.87 1.81 11.99
C MET A 139 -5.03 1.64 12.99
N PRO A 140 -4.86 1.86 14.31
CA PRO A 140 -5.96 1.77 15.27
C PRO A 140 -7.18 2.64 14.91
N GLY A 141 -8.39 2.13 15.18
CA GLY A 141 -9.65 2.86 14.95
C GLY A 141 -10.89 1.97 14.95
N ALA A 142 -12.08 2.58 15.03
CA ALA A 142 -13.34 1.85 15.02
C ALA A 142 -13.59 1.12 13.69
N GLN A 143 -14.03 -0.14 13.76
CA GLN A 143 -14.30 -0.99 12.59
C GLN A 143 -15.43 -0.42 11.70
N SER A 144 -16.47 0.15 12.30
CA SER A 144 -17.63 0.71 11.60
C SER A 144 -17.37 2.07 10.95
N ARG A 145 -16.21 2.69 11.20
CA ARG A 145 -15.89 4.01 10.64
C ARG A 145 -15.65 3.89 9.13
N TYR A 146 -16.15 4.89 8.38
CA TYR A 146 -15.85 5.01 6.96
C TYR A 146 -14.39 5.34 6.69
N VAL A 147 -13.87 4.76 5.61
CA VAL A 147 -12.50 4.92 5.15
C VAL A 147 -12.44 6.09 4.18
N ARG A 148 -11.47 7.00 4.34
CA ARG A 148 -11.17 8.02 3.33
C ARG A 148 -10.35 7.41 2.20
N GLY A 149 -10.40 7.98 1.01
CA GLY A 149 -9.68 7.39 -0.11
C GLY A 149 -8.15 7.36 0.09
N GLY A 150 -7.55 8.43 0.61
CA GLY A 150 -6.13 8.42 1.02
C GLY A 150 -5.81 7.41 2.14
N GLU A 151 -6.75 7.11 3.03
CA GLU A 151 -6.59 6.06 4.03
C GLU A 151 -6.59 4.67 3.38
N LEU A 152 -7.49 4.43 2.41
CA LEU A 152 -7.53 3.17 1.65
C LEU A 152 -6.24 2.94 0.87
N LEU A 153 -5.67 3.98 0.28
CA LEU A 153 -4.35 3.92 -0.38
C LEU A 153 -3.23 3.59 0.60
N GLY A 154 -3.24 4.19 1.79
CA GLY A 154 -2.28 3.86 2.84
C GLY A 154 -2.39 2.38 3.27
N ILE A 155 -3.60 1.84 3.33
CA ILE A 155 -3.84 0.41 3.61
C ILE A 155 -3.24 -0.46 2.50
N LEU A 156 -3.53 -0.14 1.23
CA LEU A 156 -2.97 -0.83 0.07
C LEU A 156 -1.44 -0.84 0.10
N ALA A 157 -0.81 0.32 0.32
CA ALA A 157 0.64 0.44 0.35
C ALA A 157 1.28 -0.44 1.43
N ARG A 158 0.70 -0.46 2.64
CA ARG A 158 1.17 -1.32 3.74
C ARG A 158 0.93 -2.80 3.46
N ALA A 159 -0.20 -3.16 2.86
CA ALA A 159 -0.50 -4.53 2.45
C ALA A 159 0.45 -5.03 1.35
N GLN A 160 0.79 -4.19 0.36
CA GLN A 160 1.78 -4.51 -0.67
C GLN A 160 3.18 -4.68 -0.07
N ALA A 161 3.56 -3.83 0.88
CA ALA A 161 4.83 -3.98 1.59
C ALA A 161 4.89 -5.29 2.40
N TYR A 162 3.78 -5.63 3.08
CA TYR A 162 3.64 -6.90 3.77
C TYR A 162 3.78 -8.08 2.79
N ARG A 163 3.06 -8.05 1.67
CA ARG A 163 3.13 -9.10 0.63
C ARG A 163 4.56 -9.35 0.15
N LYS A 164 5.36 -8.29 0.01
CA LYS A 164 6.76 -8.38 -0.43
C LYS A 164 7.72 -8.87 0.66
N THR A 165 7.56 -8.40 1.89
CA THR A 165 8.60 -8.52 2.92
C THR A 165 8.21 -9.34 4.15
N GLY A 166 6.94 -9.72 4.27
CA GLY A 166 6.37 -10.30 5.49
C GLY A 166 6.16 -9.29 6.62
N LYS A 167 6.45 -8.00 6.39
CA LYS A 167 6.30 -6.92 7.37
C LYS A 167 5.54 -5.76 6.73
N ALA A 168 4.50 -5.27 7.39
CA ALA A 168 3.92 -4.00 6.95
C ALA A 168 4.91 -2.87 7.26
N VAL A 169 4.98 -1.90 6.35
CA VAL A 169 5.73 -0.66 6.63
C VAL A 169 4.92 0.13 7.66
N THR A 170 5.32 0.01 8.92
CA THR A 170 4.97 1.00 9.91
C THR A 170 5.79 2.24 9.55
N LEU A 171 5.16 3.36 9.18
CA LEU A 171 5.83 4.68 9.10
C LEU A 171 6.15 5.21 10.51
N GLN A 172 6.52 4.32 11.42
CA GLN A 172 7.24 4.68 12.63
C GLN A 172 8.70 4.63 12.24
N MET A 173 9.33 5.79 12.41
CA MET A 173 10.77 6.01 12.29
C MET A 173 11.50 4.73 12.72
N ASP A 174 12.39 4.24 11.87
CA ASP A 174 13.40 3.29 12.28
C ASP A 174 13.96 3.81 13.62
N GLU A 175 13.66 3.10 14.71
CA GLU A 175 14.36 3.30 15.97
C GLU A 175 15.82 2.97 15.66
N GLU A 176 16.58 4.05 15.45
CA GLU A 176 18.00 4.20 15.67
C GLU A 176 18.75 2.86 15.68
N GLU A 177 19.24 2.47 14.50
CA GLU A 177 20.28 1.47 14.36
C GLU A 177 21.39 1.81 15.37
N THR A 178 21.57 0.90 16.32
CA THR A 178 22.32 1.12 17.55
C THR A 178 23.77 1.39 17.16
N LEU A 179 24.24 2.64 17.32
CA LEU A 179 25.65 2.96 17.18
C LEU A 179 26.46 2.19 18.24
N PRO A 180 27.48 1.40 17.87
CA PRO A 180 28.30 0.70 18.84
C PRO A 180 29.27 1.71 19.48
N GLY A 181 29.12 1.94 20.78
CA GLY A 181 30.15 2.59 21.59
C GLY A 181 29.87 4.04 22.01
N GLY A 182 28.81 4.25 22.81
CA GLY A 182 28.71 5.41 23.69
C GLY A 182 29.00 4.98 25.12
N GLN A 183 30.15 5.37 25.67
CA GLN A 183 30.47 5.17 27.08
C GLN A 183 29.35 5.73 27.96
N ALA A 184 28.94 4.96 28.98
CA ALA A 184 28.06 5.47 30.03
C ALA A 184 28.69 6.73 30.66
N PRO A 185 27.88 7.78 30.96
CA PRO A 185 28.41 8.93 31.67
C PRO A 185 28.92 8.46 33.04
N VAL A 186 30.23 8.58 33.26
CA VAL A 186 30.85 8.44 34.58
C VAL A 186 30.29 9.58 35.43
N VAL A 187 29.36 9.25 36.31
CA VAL A 187 28.88 10.18 37.34
C VAL A 187 30.07 10.50 38.25
N PRO A 188 30.51 11.77 38.36
CA PRO A 188 31.53 12.12 39.33
C PRO A 188 30.96 11.91 40.73
N ALA A 189 31.63 11.07 41.52
CA ALA A 189 31.35 10.92 42.94
C ALA A 189 31.77 12.21 43.66
N GLU A 190 30.84 13.16 43.81
CA GLU A 190 31.07 14.38 44.59
C GLU A 190 30.18 14.45 45.84
N ARG A 191 30.80 13.97 46.93
CA ARG A 191 30.76 14.48 48.32
C ARG A 191 29.41 14.71 48.98
N MET A 192 29.02 13.67 49.70
CA MET A 192 28.44 13.71 51.05
C MET A 192 28.97 14.92 51.86
N GLN A 193 28.12 15.91 52.14
CA GLN A 193 28.37 16.90 53.19
C GLN A 193 27.63 16.46 54.47
N PRO A 194 28.30 16.45 55.64
CA PRO A 194 27.69 16.06 56.90
C PRO A 194 26.75 17.15 57.43
N GLY A 195 25.69 16.72 58.11
CA GLY A 195 24.62 17.58 58.62
C GLY A 195 25.09 18.66 59.60
N VAL A 196 24.26 19.71 59.71
CA VAL A 196 24.33 20.73 60.75
C VAL A 196 23.04 20.67 61.56
N PRO A 197 23.11 20.55 62.90
CA PRO A 197 21.93 20.46 63.76
C PRO A 197 21.33 21.84 64.02
N ARG A 198 20.02 21.87 64.29
CA ARG A 198 19.37 22.89 65.11
C ARG A 198 18.54 22.19 66.17
#